data_AF-A0A841PF83-F1
#
_entry.id   AF-A0A841PF83-F1
#
_cell.length_a   1.000
_cell.length_b   1.000
_cell.length_c   1.000
_cell.angle_alpha   90.00
_cell.angle_beta   90.00
_cell.angle_gamma   90.00
#
_symmetry.space_group_name_H-M   'P 1'
#
loop_
_entity.id
_entity.type
_entity.pdbx_description
1 polymer ?
#
loop_
_entity_poly.entity_id
_entity_poly.type
_entity_poly.pdbx_seq_one_letter_code
_entity_poly.pdbx_strand_id
1 'polypeptide(L)'
;MAQGEPRIPGFKAKVAPEDHRRNLTTRGVPLGHLVGTRFRIGETVLRAARMNFPCKYIEQLLGIPGLYEGLLNRSGLNCAIEVGGVIRPGDPILPIDG
;
A
#
# COMPACT_ATOMS: atom_id res chain seq x y z
N MET A 1 19.99 6.27 -7.79
CA MET A 1 18.58 5.84 -7.82
C MET A 1 17.93 6.35 -6.55
N ALA A 2 16.92 7.21 -6.64
CA ALA A 2 16.23 7.70 -5.45
C ALA A 2 15.45 6.54 -4.80
N GLN A 3 15.45 6.47 -3.47
CA GLN A 3 14.79 5.39 -2.74
C GLN A 3 13.26 5.47 -2.98
N GLY A 4 12.74 4.62 -3.88
CA GLY A 4 11.31 4.59 -4.24
C GLY A 4 10.99 4.68 -5.75
N GLU A 5 12.00 4.87 -6.61
CA GLU A 5 11.81 4.75 -8.06
C GLU A 5 11.58 3.30 -8.47
N PRO A 6 10.61 3.02 -9.38
CA PRO A 6 10.45 1.70 -9.96
C PRO A 6 11.73 1.31 -10.70
N ARG A 7 12.07 0.02 -10.67
CA ARG A 7 13.24 -0.50 -11.40
C ARG A 7 13.12 -0.28 -12.92
N ILE A 8 11.89 -0.12 -13.41
CA ILE A 8 11.56 0.19 -14.80
C ILE A 8 11.04 1.64 -14.87
N PRO A 9 11.88 2.62 -15.28
CA PRO A 9 11.44 4.00 -15.46
C PRO A 9 10.27 4.08 -16.47
N GLY A 10 9.24 4.86 -16.14
CA GLY A 10 8.09 5.07 -17.03
C GLY A 10 7.12 3.90 -17.13
N PHE A 11 7.27 2.84 -16.33
CA PHE A 11 6.33 1.73 -16.28
C PHE A 11 4.91 2.23 -15.94
N LYS A 12 3.94 1.89 -16.79
CA LYS A 12 2.52 2.19 -16.60
C LYS A 12 1.73 0.90 -16.72
N ALA A 13 1.04 0.54 -15.64
CA ALA A 13 0.05 -0.53 -15.64
C ALA A 13 -1.29 0.04 -15.17
N LYS A 14 -2.38 -0.39 -15.82
CA LYS A 14 -3.72 -0.22 -15.28
C LYS A 14 -3.98 -1.40 -14.35
N VAL A 15 -4.13 -1.11 -13.07
CA VAL A 15 -4.46 -2.09 -12.03
C VAL A 15 -5.66 -1.53 -11.30
N ALA A 16 -6.79 -2.22 -11.36
CA ALA A 16 -7.98 -1.84 -10.62
C ALA A 16 -7.81 -2.18 -9.13
N PRO A 17 -8.52 -1.50 -8.21
CA PRO A 17 -8.46 -1.82 -6.78
C PRO A 17 -8.71 -3.30 -6.45
N GLU A 18 -9.60 -3.95 -7.20
CA GLU A 18 -9.91 -5.37 -7.10
C GLU A 18 -8.75 -6.29 -7.52
N ASP A 19 -7.91 -5.84 -8.46
CA ASP A 19 -6.82 -6.64 -9.04
C ASP A 19 -5.66 -6.84 -8.04
N HIS A 20 -5.34 -5.80 -7.26
CA HIS A 20 -4.18 -5.82 -6.37
C HIS A 20 -4.44 -6.45 -5.00
N ARG A 21 -5.69 -6.86 -4.72
CA ARG A 21 -6.12 -7.59 -3.51
C ARG A 21 -5.71 -6.95 -2.18
N ARG A 22 -5.63 -5.63 -2.13
CA ARG A 22 -5.38 -4.87 -0.89
C ARG A 22 -6.69 -4.64 -0.16
N ASN A 23 -6.64 -4.69 1.17
CA ASN A 23 -7.80 -4.39 2.00
C ASN A 23 -8.21 -2.92 1.91
N LEU A 24 -7.24 -2.02 1.75
CA LEU A 24 -7.44 -0.58 1.68
C LEU A 24 -6.64 0.02 0.52
N THR A 25 -7.32 0.86 -0.27
CA THR A 25 -6.71 1.62 -1.36
C THR A 25 -6.81 3.10 -1.01
N THR A 26 -5.70 3.82 -1.11
CA THR A 26 -5.60 5.22 -0.68
C THR A 26 -5.06 6.08 -1.82
N ARG A 27 -5.24 7.39 -1.71
CA ARG A 27 -4.75 8.35 -2.70
C ARG A 27 -4.07 9.51 -2.01
N GLY A 28 -2.90 9.91 -2.51
CA GLY A 28 -2.16 11.07 -1.98
C GLY A 28 -1.54 10.84 -0.60
N VAL A 29 -1.38 9.59 -0.16
CA VAL A 29 -0.85 9.27 1.17
C VAL A 29 0.62 8.85 1.06
N PRO A 30 1.55 9.52 1.77
CA PRO A 30 2.96 9.14 1.78
C PRO A 30 3.16 7.90 2.67
N LEU A 31 2.81 6.72 2.15
CA LEU A 31 2.81 5.47 2.92
C LEU A 31 4.16 5.14 3.58
N GLY A 32 5.28 5.50 2.94
CA GLY A 32 6.61 5.30 3.51
C GLY A 32 6.81 5.99 4.87
N HIS A 33 6.15 7.13 5.10
CA HIS A 33 6.24 7.88 6.37
C HIS A 33 5.42 7.23 7.49
N LEU A 34 4.52 6.31 7.16
CA LEU A 34 3.71 5.59 8.16
C LEU A 34 4.44 4.35 8.71
N VAL A 35 5.55 3.91 8.08
CA VAL A 35 6.27 2.72 8.54
C VAL A 35 6.77 2.92 9.97
N GLY A 36 6.41 2.01 10.87
CA GLY A 36 6.76 2.04 12.28
C GLY A 36 5.79 2.83 13.17
N THR A 37 4.84 3.57 12.59
CA THR A 37 3.94 4.46 13.33
C THR A 37 2.51 3.90 13.42
N ARG A 38 1.71 4.48 14.32
CA ARG A 38 0.26 4.28 14.38
C ARG A 38 -0.48 5.39 13.66
N PHE A 39 -1.57 5.01 13.03
CA PHE A 39 -2.52 5.93 12.43
C PHE A 39 -3.94 5.39 12.57
N ARG A 40 -4.90 6.32 12.58
CA ARG A 40 -6.33 6.04 12.61
C ARG A 40 -6.92 6.14 11.21
N ILE A 41 -7.87 5.24 10.91
CA ILE A 41 -8.79 5.35 9.78
C ILE A 41 -10.18 4.96 10.29
N GLY A 42 -11.15 5.86 10.16
CA GLY A 42 -12.48 5.65 10.74
C GLY A 42 -12.39 5.36 12.24
N GLU A 43 -12.92 4.21 12.65
CA GLU A 43 -12.90 3.72 14.03
C GLU A 43 -11.67 2.85 14.35
N THR A 44 -10.83 2.55 13.35
CA THR A 44 -9.75 1.55 13.45
C THR A 44 -8.40 2.22 13.73
N VAL A 45 -7.60 1.60 14.60
CA VAL A 45 -6.19 1.97 14.81
C VAL A 45 -5.29 0.90 14.22
N LEU A 46 -4.44 1.32 13.29
CA LEU A 46 -3.50 0.46 12.58
C LEU A 46 -2.06 0.84 12.93
N ARG A 47 -1.21 -0.16 13.15
CA ARG A 47 0.25 -0.01 13.22
C ARG A 47 0.86 -0.49 11.91
N ALA A 48 1.52 0.39 11.17
CA ALA A 48 2.22 0.01 9.95
C ALA A 48 3.55 -0.67 10.28
N ALA A 49 3.61 -1.98 10.06
CA ALA A 49 4.78 -2.78 10.42
C ALA A 49 5.92 -2.62 9.42
N ARG A 50 5.61 -2.72 8.12
CA ARG A 50 6.61 -2.65 7.04
C ARG A 50 5.97 -2.30 5.69
N MET A 51 6.82 -1.91 4.74
CA MET A 51 6.44 -1.90 3.32
C MET A 51 6.06 -3.31 2.88
N ASN A 52 4.98 -3.40 2.10
CA ASN A 52 4.65 -4.66 1.44
C ASN A 52 5.63 -4.91 0.29
N PHE A 53 6.08 -6.15 0.15
CA PHE A 53 6.85 -6.59 -1.01
C PHE A 53 5.95 -7.36 -1.99
N PRO A 54 5.99 -7.07 -3.31
CA PRO A 54 5.20 -7.83 -4.29
C PRO A 54 5.77 -9.24 -4.47
N CYS A 55 4.94 -10.18 -4.90
CA CYS A 55 5.39 -11.51 -5.33
C CYS A 55 5.26 -11.64 -6.86
N LYS A 56 6.10 -12.46 -7.50
CA LYS A 56 6.00 -12.72 -8.96
C LYS A 56 4.63 -13.27 -9.38
N TYR A 57 3.91 -13.90 -8.47
CA TYR A 57 2.57 -14.42 -8.73
C TYR A 57 1.57 -13.34 -9.16
N ILE A 58 1.67 -12.09 -8.69
CA ILE A 58 0.72 -11.03 -9.09
C ILE A 58 0.85 -10.65 -10.56
N GLU A 59 2.08 -10.68 -11.09
CA GLU A 59 2.35 -10.46 -12.51
C GLU A 59 1.74 -11.56 -13.37
N GLN A 60 1.87 -12.82 -12.94
CA GLN A 60 1.25 -13.97 -13.61
C GLN A 60 -0.27 -13.93 -13.53
N LEU A 61 -0.82 -13.58 -12.37
CA LEU A 61 -2.26 -13.52 -12.11
C LEU A 61 -2.95 -12.47 -13.00
N LEU A 62 -2.31 -11.31 -13.17
CA LEU A 62 -2.88 -10.21 -13.96
C LEU A 62 -2.43 -10.23 -15.43
N GLY A 63 -1.44 -11.06 -15.78
CA GLY A 63 -0.89 -11.14 -17.14
C GLY A 63 -0.23 -9.85 -17.59
N ILE A 64 0.35 -9.06 -16.68
CA ILE A 64 0.98 -7.76 -16.96
C ILE A 64 2.51 -7.89 -16.83
N PRO A 65 3.25 -8.04 -17.95
CA PRO A 65 4.70 -8.19 -17.90
C PRO A 65 5.38 -7.02 -17.19
N GLY A 66 6.34 -7.32 -16.31
CA GLY A 66 7.10 -6.31 -15.57
C GLY A 66 6.36 -5.69 -14.39
N LEU A 67 5.12 -6.13 -14.09
CA LEU A 67 4.35 -5.65 -12.95
C LEU A 67 5.06 -5.89 -11.63
N TYR A 68 5.72 -7.05 -11.47
CA TYR A 68 6.47 -7.35 -10.25
C TYR A 68 7.53 -6.27 -9.97
N GLU A 69 8.31 -5.90 -10.99
CA GLU A 69 9.35 -4.88 -10.86
C GLU A 69 8.78 -3.46 -10.72
N GLY A 70 7.68 -3.18 -11.42
CA GLY A 70 6.97 -1.90 -11.32
C GLY A 70 6.36 -1.64 -9.94
N LEU A 71 6.02 -2.70 -9.20
CA LEU A 71 5.45 -2.63 -7.85
C LEU A 71 6.49 -2.61 -6.72
N LEU A 72 7.78 -2.79 -7.02
CA LEU A 72 8.83 -2.69 -6.01
C LEU A 72 8.79 -1.31 -5.33
N ASN A 73 8.81 -1.32 -3.99
CA ASN A 73 8.65 -0.12 -3.14
C ASN A 73 7.30 0.62 -3.29
N ARG A 74 6.35 0.09 -4.07
CA ARG A 74 5.05 0.71 -4.37
C ARG A 74 3.85 -0.19 -4.07
N SER A 75 4.08 -1.31 -3.40
CA SER A 75 3.05 -2.31 -3.11
C SER A 75 2.20 -2.04 -1.87
N GLY A 76 2.37 -0.89 -1.22
CA GLY A 76 1.62 -0.50 -0.02
C GLY A 76 2.29 -0.93 1.30
N LEU A 77 1.47 -1.11 2.34
CA LEU A 77 1.92 -1.43 3.71
C LEU A 77 1.29 -2.72 4.21
N ASN A 78 2.02 -3.41 5.09
CA ASN A 78 1.44 -4.43 5.95
C ASN A 78 1.22 -3.80 7.34
N CYS A 79 -0.02 -3.84 7.81
CA CYS A 79 -0.41 -3.27 9.09
C CYS A 79 -0.93 -4.34 10.05
N ALA A 80 -0.68 -4.14 11.34
CA ALA A 80 -1.39 -4.82 12.40
C ALA A 80 -2.61 -4.00 12.81
N ILE A 81 -3.72 -4.67 13.10
CA ILE A 81 -4.92 -4.05 13.67
C ILE A 81 -4.73 -4.04 15.18
N GLU A 82 -4.53 -2.86 15.78
CA GLU A 82 -4.41 -2.72 17.23
C GLU A 82 -5.78 -2.46 17.88
N VAL A 83 -6.64 -1.69 17.19
CA VAL A 83 -8.04 -1.49 17.57
C VAL A 83 -8.91 -1.72 16.33
N GLY A 84 -9.82 -2.68 16.41
CA GLY A 84 -10.76 -2.98 15.33
C GLY A 84 -11.96 -2.02 15.31
N GLY A 85 -12.61 -1.89 14.16
CA GLY A 85 -13.77 -1.04 13.97
C GLY A 85 -14.20 -0.97 12.52
N VAL A 86 -15.09 -0.04 12.19
CA VAL A 86 -15.55 0.19 10.82
C VAL A 86 -14.65 1.21 10.11
N ILE A 87 -14.30 0.91 8.86
CA ILE A 87 -13.68 1.82 7.90
C ILE A 87 -14.65 2.03 6.73
N ARG A 88 -14.84 3.27 6.30
CA ARG A 88 -15.68 3.65 5.16
C ARG A 88 -14.86 4.37 4.09
N PRO A 89 -15.27 4.28 2.80
CA PRO A 89 -14.68 5.10 1.75
C PRO A 89 -14.72 6.58 2.11
N GLY A 90 -13.58 7.27 1.99
CA GLY A 90 -13.46 8.69 2.33
C GLY A 90 -12.95 8.97 3.75
N ASP A 91 -12.84 7.96 4.62
CA ASP A 91 -12.26 8.15 5.94
C ASP A 91 -10.80 8.65 5.85
N PRO A 92 -10.43 9.71 6.58
CA PRO A 92 -9.09 10.26 6.52
C PRO A 92 -8.09 9.35 7.23
N ILE A 93 -6.85 9.38 6.75
CA ILE A 93 -5.71 8.71 7.39
C ILE A 93 -5.03 9.73 8.29
N LEU A 94 -5.14 9.53 9.60
CA LEU A 94 -4.67 10.47 10.60
C LEU A 94 -3.57 9.81 11.47
N PRO A 95 -2.31 10.27 11.43
CA PRO A 95 -1.29 9.83 12.36
C PRO A 95 -1.75 10.01 13.82
N ILE A 96 -1.45 9.04 14.67
CA ILE A 96 -1.73 9.10 16.12
C ILE A 96 -0.43 9.30 16.90
N ASP A 97 0.64 8.65 16.43
CA ASP A 97 1.98 8.85 16.96
C ASP A 97 2.63 9.98 16.15
N GLY A 98 2.65 11.19 16.72
CA GLY A 98 3.20 12.42 16.14
C GLY A 98 3.41 13.49 17.18
#